data_AF-L8HE98-F1
#
_entry.id   AF-L8HE98-F1
#
_cell.length_a   1.000
_cell.length_b   1.000
_cell.length_c   1.000
_cell.angle_alpha   90.00
_cell.angle_beta   90.00
_cell.angle_gamma   90.00
#
_symmetry.space_group_name_H-M   'P 1'
#
loop_
_entity.id
_entity.type
_entity.pdbx_description
1 polymer ?
#
loop_
_entity_poly.entity_id
_entity_poly.type
_entity_poly.pdbx_seq_one_letter_code
_entity_poly.pdbx_strand_id
1 'polypeptide(L)'
;MERPKATFVVTVLFVVVLATVPAVAGFIKRDGMGFVDSATSQPVRFGGTNNYYLHYKPKQMVNHLFGNASAYGFNVVRVSIDFLTAHLYPSSWSKSVQWADGWIQTHSQWAHQVGKPVVMEEFGITYDQVNIYTQWTNAMYNARYNGWSFWMLVTDNYPNYDGFAISCGSDACRLLARQAQRLSALP
;
A
#
# COMPACT_ATOMS: atom_id res chain seq x y z
N MET A 1 37.71 -45.94 38.45
CA MET A 1 38.44 -44.67 38.16
C MET A 1 38.15 -44.29 36.72
N GLU A 2 37.23 -43.36 36.49
CA GLU A 2 36.97 -42.79 35.16
C GLU A 2 38.06 -41.77 34.80
N ARG A 3 38.52 -41.78 33.54
CA ARG A 3 39.43 -40.76 33.00
C ARG A 3 38.60 -39.56 32.53
N PRO A 4 39.03 -38.30 32.79
CA PRO A 4 38.30 -37.14 32.34
C PRO A 4 38.42 -37.02 30.81
N LYS A 5 37.30 -36.78 30.13
CA LYS A 5 37.27 -36.47 28.70
C LYS A 5 37.71 -35.00 28.51
N ALA A 6 38.74 -34.79 27.70
CA ALA A 6 39.14 -33.45 27.26
C ALA A 6 38.16 -32.92 26.20
N THR A 7 37.61 -31.74 26.44
CA THR A 7 36.79 -31.01 25.48
C THR A 7 37.69 -30.08 24.66
N PHE A 8 37.73 -30.25 23.34
CA PHE A 8 38.37 -29.30 22.44
C PHE A 8 37.31 -28.37 21.83
N VAL A 9 37.53 -27.06 21.95
CA VAL A 9 36.73 -26.05 21.25
C VAL A 9 37.43 -25.71 19.94
N VAL A 10 36.78 -26.00 18.82
CA VAL A 10 37.25 -25.60 17.48
C VAL A 10 36.48 -24.37 17.06
N THR A 11 37.15 -23.23 16.97
CA THR A 11 36.58 -22.01 16.39
C THR A 11 36.79 -22.05 14.88
N VAL A 12 35.70 -22.18 14.11
CA VAL A 12 35.73 -22.04 12.65
C VAL A 12 35.52 -20.56 12.32
N LEU A 13 36.57 -19.91 11.81
CA LEU A 13 36.50 -18.54 11.32
C LEU A 13 35.94 -18.57 9.89
N PHE A 14 34.67 -18.17 9.69
CA PHE A 14 34.13 -17.93 8.35
C PHE A 14 34.63 -16.57 7.85
N VAL A 15 35.64 -16.58 6.98
CA VAL A 15 36.00 -15.41 6.18
C VAL A 15 34.98 -15.30 5.05
N VAL A 16 33.96 -14.46 5.24
CA VAL A 16 33.04 -14.08 4.14
C VAL A 16 33.77 -13.10 3.25
N VAL A 17 34.34 -13.60 2.15
CA VAL A 17 34.80 -12.74 1.06
C VAL A 17 33.55 -12.24 0.34
N LEU A 18 33.12 -11.01 0.66
CA LEU A 18 32.10 -10.31 -0.12
C LEU A 18 32.70 -10.01 -1.50
N ALA A 19 32.41 -10.86 -2.48
CA ALA A 19 32.64 -10.53 -3.88
C ALA A 19 31.89 -9.24 -4.19
N THR A 20 32.60 -8.19 -4.60
CA THR A 20 32.01 -6.95 -5.09
C THR A 20 31.28 -7.25 -6.38
N VAL A 21 29.94 -7.35 -6.32
CA VAL A 21 29.12 -7.43 -7.53
C VAL A 21 29.32 -6.11 -8.28
N PRO A 22 29.77 -6.12 -9.55
CA PRO A 22 29.96 -4.89 -10.30
C PRO A 22 28.63 -4.14 -10.40
N ALA A 23 28.66 -2.83 -10.13
CA ALA A 23 27.48 -2.00 -10.21
C ALA A 23 26.93 -2.02 -11.64
N VAL A 24 25.71 -2.54 -11.81
CA VAL A 24 25.02 -2.47 -13.11
C VAL A 24 24.65 -1.02 -13.33
N ALA A 25 25.22 -0.39 -14.36
CA ALA A 25 24.90 0.98 -14.75
C ALA A 25 23.44 1.10 -15.21
N GLY A 26 22.81 2.27 -14.99
CA GLY A 26 21.45 2.56 -15.46
C GLY A 26 20.33 2.23 -14.47
N PHE A 27 20.64 2.00 -13.19
CA PHE A 27 19.64 1.81 -12.14
C PHE A 27 19.85 2.82 -11.01
N ILE A 28 18.75 3.19 -10.37
CA ILE A 28 18.79 3.93 -9.10
C ILE A 28 18.75 2.91 -7.97
N LYS A 29 19.74 2.94 -7.08
CA LYS A 29 19.81 2.07 -5.90
C LYS A 29 19.54 2.85 -4.62
N ARG A 30 19.14 2.15 -3.56
CA ARG A 30 19.09 2.69 -2.21
C ARG A 30 20.52 2.77 -1.64
N ASP A 31 20.84 3.90 -1.00
CA ASP A 31 22.03 4.06 -0.17
C ASP A 31 21.65 4.82 1.11
N GLY A 32 21.75 4.13 2.26
CA GLY A 32 21.22 4.65 3.52
C GLY A 32 19.75 5.07 3.41
N MET A 33 19.46 6.32 3.73
CA MET A 33 18.12 6.93 3.63
C MET A 33 17.82 7.56 2.27
N GLY A 34 18.75 7.49 1.31
CA GLY A 34 18.66 8.14 0.01
C GLY A 34 18.61 7.17 -1.17
N PHE A 35 18.44 7.76 -2.36
CA PHE A 35 18.64 7.09 -3.63
C PHE A 35 19.90 7.63 -4.30
N VAL A 36 20.67 6.77 -4.96
CA VAL A 36 21.85 7.16 -5.72
C VAL A 36 21.85 6.47 -7.08
N ASP A 37 22.40 7.13 -8.09
CA ASP A 37 22.70 6.52 -9.37
C ASP A 37 23.78 5.44 -9.20
N SER A 38 23.53 4.24 -9.72
CA SER A 38 24.42 3.09 -9.50
C SER A 38 25.79 3.25 -10.14
N ALA A 39 25.92 4.06 -11.20
CA ALA A 39 27.16 4.27 -11.93
C ALA A 39 28.00 5.41 -11.33
N THR A 40 27.35 6.49 -10.90
CA THR A 40 28.02 7.73 -10.46
C THR A 40 28.06 7.91 -8.95
N SER A 41 27.28 7.12 -8.20
CA SER A 41 27.02 7.29 -6.76
C SER A 41 26.46 8.66 -6.38
N GLN A 42 25.99 9.44 -7.36
CA GLN A 42 25.40 10.75 -7.09
C GLN A 42 23.99 10.61 -6.52
N PRO A 43 23.61 11.44 -5.53
CA PRO A 43 22.25 11.45 -5.00
C PRO A 43 21.20 11.72 -6.08
N VAL A 44 20.13 10.95 -6.05
CA VAL A 44 18.98 11.10 -6.95
C VAL A 44 17.73 11.44 -6.15
N ARG A 45 17.02 12.45 -6.63
CA ARG A 45 15.66 12.81 -6.20
C ARG A 45 14.81 12.85 -7.45
N PHE A 46 13.58 12.36 -7.37
CA PHE A 46 12.68 12.38 -8.50
C PHE A 46 11.28 12.84 -8.10
N GLY A 47 10.64 13.57 -9.01
CA GLY A 47 9.20 13.79 -9.05
C GLY A 47 8.71 13.21 -10.37
N GLY A 48 7.63 12.43 -10.35
CA GLY A 48 7.22 11.63 -11.49
C GLY A 48 5.71 11.50 -11.61
N THR A 49 5.27 10.61 -12.49
CA THR A 49 3.86 10.26 -12.66
C THR A 49 3.65 8.76 -12.55
N ASN A 50 2.41 8.34 -12.26
CA ASN A 50 2.02 6.94 -12.20
C ASN A 50 1.14 6.60 -13.39
N ASN A 51 1.30 5.40 -13.97
CA ASN A 51 0.37 4.94 -14.99
C ASN A 51 0.07 3.45 -14.87
N TYR A 52 -1.21 3.14 -14.73
CA TYR A 52 -1.64 1.76 -14.51
C TYR A 52 -1.79 0.96 -15.81
N TYR A 53 -1.83 1.57 -17.00
CA TYR A 53 -2.13 0.84 -18.23
C TYR A 53 -0.92 0.38 -19.03
N LEU A 54 0.28 0.78 -18.59
CA LEU A 54 1.54 0.47 -19.29
C LEU A 54 1.78 -1.03 -19.50
N HIS A 55 1.20 -1.89 -18.66
CA HIS A 55 1.42 -3.34 -18.70
C HIS A 55 0.44 -4.12 -19.58
N TYR A 56 -0.66 -3.51 -20.07
CA TYR A 56 -1.68 -4.24 -20.84
C TYR A 56 -2.20 -3.50 -22.09
N LYS A 57 -1.87 -2.22 -22.28
CA LYS A 57 -2.25 -1.49 -23.49
C LYS A 57 -1.26 -1.71 -24.64
N PRO A 58 -1.69 -1.49 -25.91
CA PRO A 58 -0.81 -1.65 -27.06
C PRO A 58 0.44 -0.77 -26.99
N LYS A 59 1.54 -1.26 -27.58
CA LYS A 59 2.84 -0.56 -27.62
C LYS A 59 2.74 0.88 -28.11
N GLN A 60 1.85 1.18 -29.05
CA GLN A 60 1.65 2.54 -29.54
C GLN A 60 1.18 3.51 -28.44
N MET A 61 0.23 3.10 -27.60
CA MET A 61 -0.24 3.92 -26.47
C MET A 61 0.84 4.08 -25.41
N VAL A 62 1.60 3.01 -25.14
CA VAL A 62 2.74 3.02 -24.21
C VAL A 62 3.82 4.00 -24.69
N ASN A 63 4.19 3.93 -25.97
CA ASN A 63 5.17 4.81 -26.58
C ASN A 63 4.71 6.27 -26.57
N HIS A 64 3.42 6.52 -26.85
CA HIS A 64 2.87 7.86 -26.81
C HIS A 64 2.90 8.44 -25.39
N LEU A 65 2.60 7.63 -24.37
CA LEU A 65 2.75 8.05 -22.97
C LEU A 65 4.19 8.41 -22.63
N PHE A 66 5.16 7.55 -22.97
CA PHE A 66 6.57 7.83 -22.68
C PHE A 66 7.08 9.05 -23.47
N GLY A 67 6.62 9.23 -24.71
CA GLY A 67 6.90 10.42 -25.51
C GLY A 67 6.40 11.70 -24.84
N ASN A 68 5.14 11.70 -24.38
CA ASN A 68 4.59 12.86 -23.65
C ASN A 68 5.31 13.08 -22.33
N ALA A 69 5.55 12.04 -21.54
CA ALA A 69 6.26 12.16 -20.27
C ALA A 69 7.63 12.83 -20.47
N SER A 70 8.40 12.36 -21.45
CA SER A 70 9.70 12.94 -21.79
C SER A 70 9.58 14.38 -22.31
N ALA A 71 8.64 14.66 -23.21
CA ALA A 71 8.45 15.99 -23.79
C ALA A 71 8.07 17.06 -22.75
N TYR A 72 7.39 16.67 -21.67
CA TYR A 72 6.97 17.57 -20.59
C TYR A 72 7.87 17.49 -19.34
N GLY A 73 9.04 16.85 -19.43
CA GLY A 73 10.05 16.87 -18.37
C GLY A 73 9.83 15.87 -17.23
N PHE A 74 8.93 14.91 -17.37
CA PHE A 74 8.85 13.78 -16.43
C PHE A 74 9.98 12.79 -16.73
N ASN A 75 10.90 12.66 -15.78
CA ASN A 75 12.04 11.74 -15.85
C ASN A 75 11.76 10.38 -15.18
N VAL A 76 10.66 10.26 -14.42
CA VAL A 76 10.24 9.01 -13.77
C VAL A 76 8.77 8.74 -14.02
N VAL A 77 8.47 7.53 -14.52
CA VAL A 77 7.12 6.99 -14.61
C VAL A 77 7.06 5.69 -13.83
N ARG A 78 6.18 5.60 -12.83
CA ARG A 78 5.93 4.34 -12.13
C ARG A 78 5.12 3.42 -13.03
N VAL A 79 5.74 2.31 -13.44
CA VAL A 79 5.17 1.33 -14.38
C VAL A 79 4.54 0.11 -13.70
N SER A 80 5.01 -0.22 -12.50
CA SER A 80 4.51 -1.33 -11.69
C SER A 80 3.79 -0.80 -10.47
N ILE A 81 2.50 -1.11 -10.41
CA ILE A 81 1.62 -0.85 -9.27
C ILE A 81 1.23 -2.23 -8.75
N ASP A 82 1.66 -2.59 -7.55
CA ASP A 82 1.50 -3.95 -7.02
C ASP A 82 0.10 -4.20 -6.45
N PHE A 83 -0.64 -3.14 -6.11
CA PHE A 83 -2.02 -3.20 -5.64
C PHE A 83 -2.74 -1.89 -5.95
N LEU A 84 -4.07 -1.96 -6.09
CA LEU A 84 -4.94 -0.81 -6.24
C LEU A 84 -5.26 -0.23 -4.86
N THR A 85 -5.23 1.09 -4.75
CA THR A 85 -5.80 1.80 -3.61
C THR A 85 -6.94 2.72 -4.02
N ALA A 86 -7.91 2.87 -3.11
CA ALA A 86 -9.03 3.78 -3.25
C ALA A 86 -9.29 4.50 -1.92
N HIS A 87 -9.81 5.72 -2.03
CA HIS A 87 -10.38 6.48 -0.93
C HIS A 87 -11.91 6.43 -1.02
N LEU A 88 -12.62 6.75 0.07
CA LEU A 88 -14.08 6.88 0.08
C LEU A 88 -14.58 7.95 1.07
N TYR A 89 -14.99 9.09 0.53
CA TYR A 89 -15.58 10.21 1.28
C TYR A 89 -16.82 10.78 0.56
N PRO A 90 -17.95 10.04 0.56
CA PRO A 90 -19.09 10.38 -0.29
C PRO A 90 -19.67 11.77 0.00
N SER A 91 -19.72 12.20 1.27
CA SER A 91 -20.17 13.53 1.65
C SER A 91 -19.32 14.64 1.02
N SER A 92 -17.99 14.50 1.05
CA SER A 92 -17.05 15.45 0.45
C SER A 92 -17.13 15.48 -1.07
N TRP A 93 -17.64 14.41 -1.69
CA TRP A 93 -17.79 14.27 -3.15
C TRP A 93 -19.20 14.55 -3.65
N SER A 94 -20.10 15.04 -2.78
CA SER A 94 -21.51 15.23 -3.09
C SER A 94 -22.19 13.95 -3.61
N LYS A 95 -21.88 12.81 -2.96
CA LYS A 95 -22.42 11.48 -3.25
C LYS A 95 -23.18 10.91 -2.05
N SER A 96 -24.06 9.95 -2.31
CA SER A 96 -24.82 9.25 -1.28
C SER A 96 -24.07 8.04 -0.73
N VAL A 97 -24.50 7.53 0.43
CA VAL A 97 -24.01 6.26 0.98
C VAL A 97 -24.31 5.10 0.02
N GLN A 98 -25.46 5.11 -0.65
CA GLN A 98 -25.79 4.09 -1.67
C GLN A 98 -24.83 4.12 -2.86
N TRP A 99 -24.39 5.30 -3.30
CA TRP A 99 -23.38 5.43 -4.35
C TRP A 99 -22.05 4.80 -3.93
N ALA A 100 -21.69 4.87 -2.64
CA ALA A 100 -20.47 4.30 -2.10
C ALA A 100 -20.39 2.77 -2.26
N ASP A 101 -21.52 2.05 -2.17
CA ASP A 101 -21.54 0.61 -2.43
C ASP A 101 -21.10 0.28 -3.86
N GLY A 102 -21.60 1.04 -4.84
CA GLY A 102 -21.20 0.91 -6.24
C GLY A 102 -19.72 1.25 -6.47
N TRP A 103 -19.21 2.26 -5.77
CA TRP A 103 -17.79 2.62 -5.79
C TRP A 103 -16.91 1.47 -5.30
N ILE A 104 -17.24 0.86 -4.16
CA ILE A 104 -16.54 -0.30 -3.58
C ILE A 104 -16.54 -1.47 -4.57
N GLN A 105 -17.71 -1.84 -5.10
CA GLN A 105 -17.81 -2.96 -6.04
C GLN A 105 -16.99 -2.74 -7.30
N THR A 106 -17.04 -1.54 -7.87
CA THR A 106 -16.35 -1.21 -9.13
C THR A 106 -14.82 -1.30 -8.97
N HIS A 107 -14.26 -0.78 -7.88
CA HIS A 107 -12.81 -0.79 -7.67
C HIS A 107 -12.26 -2.20 -7.43
N SER A 108 -13.00 -3.04 -6.71
CA SER A 108 -12.68 -4.45 -6.59
C SER A 108 -12.70 -5.16 -7.95
N GLN A 109 -13.76 -4.95 -8.74
CA GLN A 109 -13.86 -5.54 -10.09
C GLN A 109 -12.68 -5.14 -10.98
N TRP A 110 -12.30 -3.87 -10.99
CA TRP A 110 -11.14 -3.42 -11.76
C TRP A 110 -9.83 -4.05 -11.29
N ALA A 111 -9.61 -4.14 -9.98
CA ALA A 111 -8.41 -4.76 -9.44
C ALA A 111 -8.32 -6.25 -9.80
N HIS A 112 -9.41 -7.00 -9.67
CA HIS A 112 -9.46 -8.40 -10.07
C HIS A 112 -9.32 -8.60 -11.58
N GLN A 113 -9.90 -7.71 -12.40
CA GLN A 113 -9.73 -7.74 -13.86
C GLN A 113 -8.26 -7.64 -14.29
N VAL A 114 -7.44 -6.90 -13.53
CA VAL A 114 -6.00 -6.77 -13.79
C VAL A 114 -5.15 -7.71 -12.92
N GLY A 115 -5.78 -8.62 -12.17
CA GLY A 115 -5.10 -9.62 -11.34
C GLY A 115 -4.31 -9.05 -10.17
N LYS A 116 -4.75 -7.92 -9.59
CA LYS A 116 -4.03 -7.23 -8.51
C LYS A 116 -4.86 -7.15 -7.22
N PRO A 117 -4.20 -7.15 -6.05
CA PRO A 117 -4.86 -6.85 -4.79
C PRO A 117 -5.51 -5.46 -4.78
N VAL A 118 -6.53 -5.29 -3.94
CA VAL A 118 -7.22 -4.02 -3.73
C VAL A 118 -7.31 -3.68 -2.25
N VAL A 119 -7.01 -2.42 -1.91
CA VAL A 119 -7.08 -1.88 -0.55
C VAL A 119 -7.91 -0.60 -0.55
N MET A 120 -8.91 -0.50 0.33
CA MET A 120 -9.55 0.78 0.63
C MET A 120 -8.68 1.52 1.64
N GLU A 121 -7.74 2.34 1.16
CA GLU A 121 -6.69 2.89 2.03
C GLU A 121 -7.22 3.99 2.96
N GLU A 122 -8.34 4.64 2.60
CA GLU A 122 -9.03 5.59 3.45
C GLU A 122 -10.54 5.54 3.22
N PHE A 123 -11.31 5.58 4.30
CA PHE A 123 -12.76 5.85 4.24
C PHE A 123 -13.23 6.52 5.53
N GLY A 124 -14.23 7.39 5.40
CA GLY A 124 -14.77 8.13 6.54
C GLY A 124 -16.18 8.66 6.29
N ILE A 125 -16.99 8.68 7.35
CA ILE A 125 -18.28 9.36 7.40
C ILE A 125 -18.41 10.08 8.75
N THR A 126 -19.11 11.22 8.78
CA THR A 126 -19.25 12.06 9.99
C THR A 126 -20.58 11.84 10.72
N TYR A 127 -21.45 10.97 10.20
CA TYR A 127 -22.76 10.66 10.77
C TYR A 127 -23.04 9.16 10.64
N ASP A 128 -23.90 8.65 11.51
CA ASP A 128 -24.36 7.25 11.50
C ASP A 128 -23.25 6.21 11.30
N GLN A 129 -22.08 6.47 11.90
CA GLN A 129 -20.84 5.75 11.63
C GLN A 129 -20.96 4.24 11.84
N VAL A 130 -21.66 3.80 12.88
CA VAL A 130 -21.81 2.37 13.19
C VAL A 130 -22.54 1.64 12.07
N ASN A 131 -23.68 2.15 11.60
CA ASN A 131 -24.46 1.49 10.56
C ASN A 131 -23.74 1.55 9.21
N ILE A 132 -23.20 2.72 8.85
CA ILE A 132 -22.53 2.93 7.57
C ILE A 132 -21.22 2.15 7.48
N TYR A 133 -20.41 2.11 8.54
CA TYR A 133 -19.20 1.27 8.56
C TYR A 133 -19.55 -0.22 8.57
N THR A 134 -20.66 -0.62 9.18
CA THR A 134 -21.14 -2.02 9.07
C THR A 134 -21.43 -2.35 7.60
N GLN A 135 -22.15 -1.47 6.91
CA GLN A 135 -22.45 -1.62 5.48
C GLN A 135 -21.18 -1.69 4.64
N TRP A 136 -20.28 -0.71 4.76
CA TRP A 136 -19.09 -0.63 3.91
C TRP A 136 -18.08 -1.75 4.18
N THR A 137 -17.84 -2.12 5.44
CA THR A 137 -16.93 -3.25 5.75
C THR A 137 -17.49 -4.58 5.26
N ASN A 138 -18.82 -4.78 5.34
CA ASN A 138 -19.47 -5.95 4.73
C ASN A 138 -19.37 -5.92 3.20
N ALA A 139 -19.57 -4.75 2.57
CA ALA A 139 -19.45 -4.59 1.13
C ALA A 139 -18.02 -4.92 0.66
N MET A 140 -17.00 -4.41 1.34
CA MET A 140 -15.58 -4.69 1.05
C MET A 140 -15.24 -6.17 1.25
N TYR A 141 -15.71 -6.79 2.34
CA TYR A 141 -15.55 -8.22 2.59
C TYR A 141 -16.16 -9.06 1.46
N ASN A 142 -17.41 -8.78 1.09
CA ASN A 142 -18.12 -9.50 0.02
C ASN A 142 -17.49 -9.27 -1.35
N ALA A 143 -16.98 -8.07 -1.59
CA ALA A 143 -16.24 -7.72 -2.80
C ALA A 143 -14.79 -8.24 -2.79
N ARG A 144 -14.36 -9.06 -1.81
CA ARG A 144 -13.01 -9.64 -1.75
C ARG A 144 -11.88 -8.60 -1.79
N TYR A 145 -12.03 -7.52 -1.03
CA TYR A 145 -10.92 -6.62 -0.76
C TYR A 145 -9.81 -7.33 0.03
N ASN A 146 -8.55 -6.98 -0.26
CA ASN A 146 -7.39 -7.53 0.44
C ASN A 146 -7.07 -6.75 1.73
N GLY A 147 -7.62 -5.55 1.88
CA GLY A 147 -7.43 -4.73 3.07
C GLY A 147 -8.30 -3.48 3.05
N TRP A 148 -8.44 -2.85 4.22
CA TRP A 148 -8.99 -1.52 4.35
C TRP A 148 -8.41 -0.83 5.59
N SER A 149 -8.38 0.50 5.55
CA SER A 149 -7.99 1.38 6.66
C SER A 149 -8.98 2.54 6.75
N PHE A 150 -9.57 2.73 7.93
CA PHE A 150 -10.48 3.85 8.15
C PHE A 150 -9.70 5.11 8.54
N TRP A 151 -10.23 6.28 8.20
CA TRP A 151 -9.73 7.57 8.69
C TRP A 151 -10.64 8.05 9.83
N MET A 152 -10.15 8.28 11.06
CA MET A 152 -8.85 7.84 11.58
C MET A 152 -8.93 7.43 13.04
N LEU A 153 -8.05 6.52 13.45
CA LEU A 153 -7.93 6.11 14.85
C LEU A 153 -7.24 7.23 15.65
N VAL A 154 -7.82 7.60 16.78
CA VAL A 154 -7.28 8.62 17.68
C VAL A 154 -7.20 8.14 19.12
N THR A 155 -6.39 8.83 19.92
CA THR A 155 -6.35 8.66 21.38
C THR A 155 -7.40 9.55 22.05
N ASP A 156 -7.78 9.23 23.28
CA ASP A 156 -8.91 9.87 23.97
C ASP A 156 -8.77 11.39 24.14
N ASN A 157 -7.55 11.94 24.11
CA ASN A 157 -7.29 13.36 24.26
C ASN A 157 -7.12 14.11 22.93
N TYR A 158 -7.30 13.44 21.79
CA TYR A 158 -7.19 14.06 20.49
C TYR A 158 -8.53 14.73 20.10
N PRO A 159 -8.56 16.05 19.86
CA PRO A 159 -9.80 16.72 19.44
C PRO A 159 -10.27 16.24 18.07
N ASN A 160 -11.58 16.08 17.90
CA ASN A 160 -12.15 15.74 16.60
C ASN A 160 -12.27 17.00 15.72
N TYR A 161 -11.25 17.25 14.89
CA TYR A 161 -11.18 18.45 14.05
C TYR A 161 -12.02 18.36 12.77
N ASP A 162 -12.15 17.16 12.20
CA ASP A 162 -12.72 16.94 10.87
C ASP A 162 -14.02 16.11 10.88
N GLY A 163 -14.44 15.63 12.05
CA GLY A 163 -15.62 14.80 12.24
C GLY A 163 -15.39 13.30 12.01
N PHE A 164 -14.20 12.89 11.57
CA PHE A 164 -13.91 11.49 11.21
C PHE A 164 -13.17 10.72 12.31
N ALA A 165 -12.66 11.40 13.34
CA ALA A 165 -11.91 10.77 14.42
C ALA A 165 -12.73 9.69 15.16
N ILE A 166 -12.12 8.51 15.37
CA ILE A 166 -12.68 7.39 16.12
C ILE A 166 -11.72 7.00 17.25
N SER A 167 -12.20 6.96 18.49
CA SER A 167 -11.45 6.47 19.65
C SER A 167 -11.86 5.04 20.04
N CYS A 168 -10.93 4.26 20.62
CA CYS A 168 -11.15 2.86 21.00
C CYS A 168 -12.24 2.61 22.06
N GLY A 169 -12.74 3.67 22.72
CA GLY A 169 -13.91 3.58 23.60
C GLY A 169 -15.26 3.55 22.87
N SER A 170 -15.31 3.93 21.59
CA SER A 170 -16.55 4.08 20.81
C SER A 170 -17.10 2.76 20.25
N ASP A 171 -18.41 2.73 19.97
CA ASP A 171 -19.04 1.60 19.27
C ASP A 171 -18.52 1.41 17.85
N ALA A 172 -18.22 2.51 17.15
CA ALA A 172 -17.62 2.48 15.82
C ALA A 172 -16.25 1.77 15.86
N CYS A 173 -15.39 2.08 16.84
CA CYS A 173 -14.11 1.38 16.96
C CYS A 173 -14.29 -0.11 17.27
N ARG A 174 -15.19 -0.46 18.19
CA ARG A 174 -15.46 -1.87 18.51
C ARG A 174 -15.95 -2.64 17.29
N LEU A 175 -16.82 -2.04 16.48
CA LEU A 175 -17.28 -2.60 15.22
C LEU A 175 -16.12 -2.80 14.23
N LEU A 176 -15.34 -1.76 13.97
CA LEU A 176 -14.22 -1.80 13.03
C LEU A 176 -13.18 -2.85 13.46
N ALA A 177 -12.84 -2.91 14.75
CA ALA A 177 -11.94 -3.93 15.28
C ALA A 177 -12.44 -5.36 15.02
N ARG A 178 -13.74 -5.63 15.23
CA ARG A 178 -14.33 -6.94 14.91
C ARG A 178 -14.29 -7.25 13.41
N GLN A 179 -14.59 -6.27 12.56
CA GLN A 179 -14.57 -6.44 11.10
C GLN A 179 -13.13 -6.65 10.58
N ALA A 180 -12.14 -6.00 11.19
CA ALA A 180 -10.73 -6.21 10.88
C ALA A 180 -10.31 -7.65 11.20
N GLN A 181 -10.64 -8.16 12.39
CA GLN A 181 -10.39 -9.56 12.76
C GLN A 181 -11.07 -10.54 11.81
N ARG A 182 -12.32 -10.26 11.40
CA ARG A 182 -13.06 -11.06 10.43
C ARG A 182 -12.38 -11.09 9.07
N LEU A 183 -11.86 -9.96 8.59
CA LEU A 183 -11.15 -9.90 7.31
C LEU A 183 -9.84 -10.71 7.39
N SER A 184 -9.07 -10.56 8.46
CA SER A 184 -7.80 -11.27 8.66
C SER A 184 -7.94 -12.79 8.86
N ALA A 185 -9.16 -13.28 9.11
CA ALA A 185 -9.46 -14.70 9.23
C ALA A 185 -9.77 -15.37 7.86
N LEU A 186 -9.80 -14.60 6.77
CA LEU A 186 -9.89 -15.16 5.42
C LEU A 186 -8.61 -15.95 5.10
N PRO A 187 -8.72 -17.08 4.37
CA PRO A 187 -7.58 -17.92 4.00
C PRO A 187 -6.66 -17.25 2.97
#